data_AF-A0A927MAI3-F1
#
_entry.id   AF-A0A927MAI3-F1
#
_cell.length_a   1.000
_cell.length_b   1.000
_cell.length_c   1.000
_cell.angle_alpha   90.00
_cell.angle_beta   90.00
_cell.angle_gamma   90.00
#
_symmetry.space_group_name_H-M   'P 1'
#
loop_
_entity.id
_entity.type
_entity.pdbx_description
1 polymer ?
#
loop_
_entity_poly.entity_id
_entity_poly.type
_entity_poly.pdbx_seq_one_letter_code
_entity_poly.pdbx_strand_id
1 'polypeptide(L)'
;MLVDVANRAARIAGAVLLVTALAGCPGRPGESQVEQERVDLLRADPVLADALEPPDAYPGWEINDGSWNRSEVSAPLGLWRSPVPGGIAATEAEGRIAEILATVRDSGWTVLHARCVTGSDGWRWAVVGYKVAAGVGIWFHLVAEIWPDGKGSSSILLRAPNRRDDVNPFADAPAGLPAGQSCVERPGVVAPAEEDGVYLELASSYTEGATSDPSHR
;
A
#
# COMPACT_ATOMS: atom_id res chain seq x y z
N MET A 1 -48.39 -12.43 -36.86
CA MET A 1 -47.56 -12.80 -35.70
C MET A 1 -46.05 -12.59 -35.90
N LEU A 2 -45.62 -11.82 -36.91
CA LEU A 2 -44.19 -11.56 -37.21
C LEU A 2 -43.78 -10.08 -37.07
N VAL A 3 -44.73 -9.18 -36.76
CA VAL A 3 -44.50 -7.73 -36.69
C VAL A 3 -44.16 -7.26 -35.26
N ASP A 4 -44.37 -8.10 -34.24
CA ASP A 4 -44.24 -7.72 -32.82
C ASP A 4 -42.82 -7.88 -32.23
N VAL A 5 -41.91 -8.58 -32.93
CA VAL A 5 -40.57 -8.88 -32.41
C VAL A 5 -39.58 -7.74 -32.69
N ALA A 6 -39.75 -7.00 -33.80
CA ALA A 6 -38.85 -5.93 -34.19
C ALA A 6 -38.91 -4.69 -33.25
N ASN A 7 -40.06 -4.44 -32.63
CA ASN A 7 -40.25 -3.28 -31.75
C ASN A 7 -39.66 -3.45 -30.32
N ARG A 8 -39.29 -4.67 -29.90
CA ARG A 8 -38.67 -4.90 -28.59
C ARG A 8 -37.14 -4.74 -28.60
N ALA A 9 -36.49 -5.06 -29.72
CA ALA A 9 -35.03 -4.92 -29.86
C ALA A 9 -34.58 -3.44 -29.85
N ALA A 10 -35.36 -2.54 -30.46
CA ALA A 10 -35.04 -1.11 -30.52
C ALA A 10 -35.09 -0.39 -29.15
N ARG A 11 -35.89 -0.89 -28.19
CA ARG A 11 -36.01 -0.26 -26.86
C ARG A 11 -34.88 -0.65 -25.91
N ILE A 12 -34.26 -1.81 -26.09
CA ILE A 12 -33.13 -2.26 -25.26
C ILE A 12 -31.83 -1.57 -25.71
N ALA A 13 -31.65 -1.34 -27.02
CA ALA A 13 -30.49 -0.60 -27.53
C ALA A 13 -30.46 0.89 -27.10
N GLY A 14 -31.63 1.53 -26.92
CA GLY A 14 -31.72 2.92 -26.48
C GLY A 14 -31.39 3.15 -25.00
N ALA A 15 -31.59 2.14 -24.14
CA ALA A 15 -31.32 2.26 -22.70
C ALA A 15 -29.84 2.09 -22.34
N VAL A 16 -29.07 1.36 -23.14
CA VAL A 16 -27.62 1.14 -22.90
C VAL A 16 -26.78 2.38 -23.22
N LEU A 17 -27.19 3.18 -24.21
CA LEU A 17 -26.45 4.39 -24.63
C LEU A 17 -26.62 5.58 -23.67
N LEU A 18 -27.70 5.62 -22.88
CA LEU A 18 -27.96 6.74 -21.97
C LEU A 18 -27.23 6.60 -20.62
N VAL A 19 -26.85 5.38 -20.21
CA VAL A 19 -26.13 5.14 -18.95
C VAL A 19 -24.64 5.45 -19.08
N THR A 20 -24.06 5.35 -20.29
CA THR A 20 -22.66 5.74 -20.55
C THR A 20 -22.41 7.25 -20.51
N ALA A 21 -23.45 8.10 -20.63
CA ALA A 21 -23.29 9.56 -20.69
C ALA A 21 -23.28 10.26 -19.32
N LEU A 22 -23.62 9.55 -18.22
CA LEU A 22 -23.72 10.13 -16.88
C LEU A 22 -22.53 9.83 -15.95
N ALA A 23 -21.52 9.10 -16.43
CA ALA A 23 -20.30 8.80 -15.66
C ALA A 23 -19.19 9.85 -15.80
N GLY A 24 -19.43 10.92 -16.56
CA GLY A 24 -18.49 12.03 -16.70
C GLY A 24 -18.63 13.03 -15.56
N CYS A 25 -18.36 12.64 -14.32
CA CYS A 25 -17.99 13.64 -13.32
C CYS A 25 -16.71 14.29 -13.83
N PRO A 26 -16.72 15.59 -14.24
CA PRO A 26 -15.48 16.25 -14.60
C PRO A 26 -14.59 16.16 -13.37
N GLY A 27 -13.44 15.48 -13.51
CA GLY A 27 -12.44 15.38 -12.45
C GLY A 27 -12.14 16.76 -11.88
N ARG A 28 -11.67 16.81 -10.62
CA ARG A 28 -11.38 18.10 -10.01
C ARG A 28 -10.40 18.87 -10.90
N PRO A 29 -10.62 20.17 -11.17
CA PRO A 29 -9.67 20.96 -11.95
C PRO A 29 -8.27 20.83 -11.35
N GLY A 30 -7.32 20.29 -12.11
CA GLY A 30 -5.95 20.02 -11.66
C GLY A 30 -5.61 18.54 -11.42
N GLU A 31 -6.60 17.64 -11.45
CA GLU A 31 -6.39 16.21 -11.30
C GLU A 31 -5.88 15.58 -12.61
N SER A 32 -4.68 15.00 -12.59
CA SER A 32 -4.09 14.39 -13.79
C SER A 32 -4.66 13.00 -14.01
N GLN A 33 -5.14 12.72 -15.24
CA GLN A 33 -5.60 11.39 -15.63
C GLN A 33 -4.57 10.29 -15.34
N VAL A 34 -3.28 10.57 -15.56
CA VAL A 34 -2.19 9.63 -15.28
C VAL A 34 -2.12 9.26 -13.80
N GLU A 35 -2.37 10.21 -12.90
CA GLU A 35 -2.35 9.96 -11.46
C GLU A 35 -3.59 9.18 -11.01
N GLN A 36 -4.75 9.43 -11.64
CA GLN A 36 -5.94 8.62 -11.40
C GLN A 36 -5.73 7.17 -11.86
N GLU A 37 -5.16 6.95 -13.04
CA GLU A 37 -4.82 5.61 -13.55
C GLU A 37 -3.84 4.88 -12.62
N ARG A 38 -2.91 5.61 -11.99
CA ARG A 38 -1.98 5.06 -10.98
C ARG A 38 -2.70 4.68 -9.70
N VAL A 39 -3.61 5.50 -9.19
CA VAL A 39 -4.45 5.13 -8.05
C VAL A 39 -5.29 3.90 -8.35
N ASP A 40 -5.88 3.83 -9.54
CA ASP A 40 -6.70 2.69 -9.94
C ASP A 40 -5.86 1.40 -10.05
N LEU A 41 -4.63 1.51 -10.57
CA LEU A 41 -3.66 0.41 -10.56
C LEU A 41 -3.33 -0.07 -9.15
N LEU A 42 -3.05 0.85 -8.22
CA LEU A 42 -2.74 0.53 -6.82
C LEU A 42 -3.94 -0.12 -6.11
N ARG A 43 -5.16 0.41 -6.31
CA ARG A 43 -6.40 -0.14 -5.75
C ARG A 43 -6.72 -1.55 -6.24
N ALA A 44 -6.30 -1.88 -7.46
CA ALA A 44 -6.50 -3.20 -8.04
C ALA A 44 -5.53 -4.26 -7.50
N ASP A 45 -4.54 -3.90 -6.65
CA ASP A 45 -3.58 -4.88 -6.15
C ASP A 45 -4.26 -5.87 -5.17
N PRO A 46 -4.11 -7.20 -5.36
CA PRO A 46 -4.75 -8.20 -4.52
C PRO A 46 -4.37 -8.13 -3.03
N VAL A 47 -3.25 -7.51 -2.68
CA VAL A 47 -2.84 -7.35 -1.27
C VAL A 47 -3.85 -6.54 -0.44
N LEU A 48 -4.69 -5.74 -1.10
CA LEU A 48 -5.73 -4.95 -0.46
C LEU A 48 -7.06 -5.70 -0.26
N ALA A 49 -7.18 -6.94 -0.74
CA ALA A 49 -8.42 -7.70 -0.69
C ALA A 49 -8.93 -7.95 0.74
N ASP A 50 -8.01 -8.07 1.70
CA ASP A 50 -8.29 -8.34 3.11
C ASP A 50 -8.22 -7.07 4.00
N ALA A 51 -8.27 -5.88 3.41
CA ALA A 51 -8.28 -4.63 4.15
C ALA A 51 -9.51 -4.55 5.08
N LEU A 52 -9.30 -4.08 6.32
CA LEU A 52 -10.35 -3.98 7.34
C LEU A 52 -11.37 -2.89 7.04
N GLU A 53 -10.94 -1.86 6.30
CA GLU A 53 -11.73 -0.71 5.89
C GLU A 53 -11.44 -0.42 4.41
N PRO A 54 -12.35 0.27 3.69
CA PRO A 54 -12.07 0.70 2.32
C PRO A 54 -10.74 1.46 2.23
N PRO A 55 -9.84 1.10 1.30
CA PRO A 55 -8.56 1.80 1.18
C PRO A 55 -8.72 3.29 0.87
N ASP A 56 -7.99 4.11 1.61
CA ASP A 56 -7.83 5.52 1.30
C ASP A 56 -6.94 5.66 0.07
N ALA A 57 -7.29 6.57 -0.84
CA ALA A 57 -6.48 6.80 -2.03
C ALA A 57 -6.31 8.28 -2.32
N TYR A 58 -5.09 8.60 -2.73
CA TYR A 58 -4.63 9.96 -2.95
C TYR A 58 -3.89 9.98 -4.29
N PRO A 59 -4.51 10.51 -5.37
CA PRO A 59 -3.81 10.75 -6.63
C PRO A 59 -2.61 11.66 -6.39
N GLY A 60 -1.53 11.51 -7.14
CA GLY A 60 -0.39 12.44 -7.09
C GLY A 60 -0.79 13.87 -7.48
N TRP A 61 -0.12 14.87 -6.90
CA TRP A 61 -0.33 16.29 -7.25
C TRP A 61 0.98 17.08 -7.19
N GLU A 62 0.97 18.24 -7.85
CA GLU A 62 2.09 19.19 -7.81
C GLU A 62 1.92 20.15 -6.63
N ILE A 63 3.03 20.46 -5.97
CA ILE A 63 3.10 21.44 -4.88
C ILE A 63 3.56 22.79 -5.48
N ASN A 64 3.14 23.89 -4.86
CA ASN A 64 3.38 25.25 -5.36
C ASN A 64 4.88 25.61 -5.53
N ASP A 65 5.79 24.90 -4.88
CA ASP A 65 7.25 25.09 -4.97
C ASP A 65 7.91 24.29 -6.12
N GLY A 66 7.11 23.57 -6.92
CA GLY A 66 7.57 22.75 -8.03
C GLY A 66 7.89 21.30 -7.67
N SER A 67 7.84 20.93 -6.39
CA SER A 67 7.87 19.53 -5.94
C SER A 67 6.54 18.82 -6.24
N TRP A 68 6.47 17.50 -6.04
CA TRP A 68 5.28 16.72 -6.33
C TRP A 68 5.09 15.57 -5.36
N ASN A 69 3.83 15.28 -5.03
CA ASN A 69 3.45 14.06 -4.33
C ASN A 69 3.13 12.95 -5.32
N ARG A 70 3.22 11.73 -4.81
CA ARG A 70 3.03 10.51 -5.58
C ARG A 70 1.63 9.97 -5.35
N SER A 71 1.17 9.16 -6.30
CA SER A 71 -0.09 8.45 -6.14
C SER A 71 0.05 7.37 -5.06
N GLU A 72 -0.89 7.36 -4.11
CA GLU A 72 -0.85 6.52 -2.91
C GLU A 72 -2.18 5.84 -2.64
N VAL A 73 -2.11 4.62 -2.12
CA VAL A 73 -3.25 3.89 -1.56
C VAL A 73 -2.83 3.29 -0.22
N SER A 74 -3.57 3.61 0.84
CA SER A 74 -3.31 3.13 2.19
C SER A 74 -4.48 2.29 2.69
N ALA A 75 -4.18 1.18 3.37
CA ALA A 75 -5.21 0.32 3.94
C ALA A 75 -4.80 -0.23 5.31
N PRO A 76 -5.69 -0.19 6.32
CA PRO A 76 -5.50 -0.94 7.55
C PRO A 76 -5.71 -2.43 7.28
N LEU A 77 -4.75 -3.26 7.68
CA LEU A 77 -4.78 -4.72 7.50
C LEU A 77 -5.07 -5.49 8.80
N GLY A 78 -4.84 -4.84 9.95
CA GLY A 78 -5.04 -5.45 11.26
C GLY A 78 -5.30 -4.41 12.33
N LEU A 79 -6.27 -4.69 13.20
CA LEU A 79 -6.51 -3.95 14.44
C LEU A 79 -6.55 -4.95 15.58
N TRP A 80 -5.62 -4.78 16.52
CA TRP A 80 -5.53 -5.59 17.72
C TRP A 80 -6.17 -4.79 18.86
N ARG A 81 -7.45 -5.03 19.11
CA ARG A 81 -8.23 -4.33 20.13
C ARG A 81 -8.25 -5.14 21.44
N SER A 82 -7.67 -4.58 22.49
CA SER A 82 -7.87 -5.00 23.89
C SER A 82 -9.32 -4.68 24.32
N PRO A 83 -10.01 -5.50 25.13
CA PRO A 83 -9.47 -6.34 26.18
C PRO A 83 -9.73 -7.83 25.94
N VAL A 84 -8.76 -8.52 25.33
CA VAL A 84 -8.63 -9.95 25.59
C VAL A 84 -7.93 -10.08 26.95
N PRO A 85 -8.51 -10.73 27.97
CA PRO A 85 -7.80 -11.02 29.21
C PRO A 85 -6.53 -11.80 28.87
N GLY A 86 -5.36 -11.19 29.09
CA GLY A 86 -4.05 -11.71 28.69
C GLY A 86 -3.31 -10.90 27.61
N GLY A 87 -3.99 -9.94 26.96
CA GLY A 87 -3.44 -9.23 25.80
C GLY A 87 -3.25 -10.16 24.60
N ILE A 88 -2.99 -9.61 23.41
CA ILE A 88 -2.45 -10.43 22.32
C ILE A 88 -0.98 -10.65 22.66
N ALA A 89 -0.57 -11.92 22.71
CA ALA A 89 0.83 -12.25 22.88
C ALA A 89 1.60 -11.74 21.67
N ALA A 90 2.79 -11.18 21.87
CA ALA A 90 3.65 -10.72 20.77
C ALA A 90 3.80 -11.79 19.66
N THR A 91 3.84 -13.06 20.04
CA THR A 91 3.90 -14.22 19.13
C THR A 91 2.69 -14.37 18.19
N GLU A 92 1.49 -13.99 18.64
CA GLU A 92 0.29 -14.02 17.78
C GLU A 92 0.30 -12.86 16.79
N ALA A 93 0.72 -11.68 17.23
CA ALA A 93 0.93 -10.54 16.33
C ALA A 93 2.02 -10.82 15.30
N GLU A 94 3.16 -11.41 15.71
CA GLU A 94 4.22 -11.89 14.83
C GLU A 94 3.67 -12.84 13.76
N GLY A 95 2.92 -13.88 14.18
CA GLY A 95 2.30 -14.83 13.26
C GLY A 95 1.38 -14.15 12.24
N ARG A 96 0.57 -13.18 12.68
CA ARG A 96 -0.32 -12.43 11.80
C ARG A 96 0.44 -11.56 10.80
N ILE A 97 1.50 -10.89 11.22
CA ILE A 97 2.30 -10.05 10.31
C ILE A 97 3.05 -10.92 9.30
N ALA A 98 3.54 -12.09 9.71
CA ALA A 98 4.13 -13.08 8.81
C ALA A 98 3.13 -13.58 7.75
N GLU A 99 1.87 -13.84 8.14
CA GLU A 99 0.79 -14.17 7.19
C GLU A 99 0.53 -13.05 6.18
N ILE A 100 0.45 -11.80 6.65
CA ILE A 100 0.28 -10.64 5.76
C ILE A 100 1.43 -10.55 4.76
N LEU A 101 2.68 -10.72 5.23
CA LEU A 101 3.85 -10.68 4.36
C LEU A 101 3.88 -11.84 3.37
N ALA A 102 3.38 -13.02 3.74
CA ALA A 102 3.20 -14.14 2.81
C ALA A 102 2.20 -13.77 1.70
N THR A 103 1.04 -13.19 2.04
CA THR A 103 0.06 -12.70 1.06
C THR A 103 0.64 -11.63 0.12
N VAL A 104 1.46 -10.72 0.66
CA VAL A 104 2.20 -9.72 -0.13
C VAL A 104 3.08 -10.44 -1.18
N ARG A 105 3.88 -11.41 -0.76
CA ARG A 105 4.75 -12.18 -1.67
C ARG A 105 3.97 -12.97 -2.72
N ASP A 106 2.91 -13.66 -2.30
CA ASP A 106 2.04 -14.44 -3.19
C ASP A 106 1.34 -13.56 -4.24
N SER A 107 1.14 -12.27 -3.92
CA SER A 107 0.63 -11.25 -4.84
C SER A 107 1.69 -10.71 -5.81
N GLY A 108 2.89 -11.32 -5.83
CA GLY A 108 3.98 -11.02 -6.78
C GLY A 108 4.90 -9.87 -6.35
N TRP A 109 4.85 -9.46 -5.08
CA TRP A 109 5.73 -8.42 -4.55
C TRP A 109 7.11 -8.97 -4.19
N THR A 110 8.14 -8.19 -4.48
CA THR A 110 9.53 -8.45 -4.09
C THR A 110 9.86 -7.68 -2.82
N VAL A 111 10.08 -8.40 -1.72
CA VAL A 111 10.48 -7.81 -0.44
C VAL A 111 11.97 -7.47 -0.48
N LEU A 112 12.33 -6.22 -0.17
CA LEU A 112 13.72 -5.77 -0.24
C LEU A 112 14.37 -5.67 1.14
N HIS A 113 13.59 -5.23 2.12
CA HIS A 113 14.08 -4.95 3.45
C HIS A 113 12.98 -5.17 4.48
N ALA A 114 13.38 -5.70 5.62
CA ALA A 114 12.52 -5.86 6.79
C ALA A 114 13.27 -5.41 8.04
N ARG A 115 12.57 -4.72 8.92
CA ARG A 115 13.08 -4.24 10.21
C ARG A 115 12.11 -4.62 11.31
N CYS A 116 12.64 -5.19 12.38
CA CYS A 116 11.89 -5.63 13.55
C CYS A 116 12.54 -5.01 14.79
N VAL A 117 11.75 -4.31 15.60
CA VAL A 117 12.22 -3.61 16.81
C VAL A 117 11.35 -4.01 17.98
N THR A 118 11.98 -4.28 19.12
CA THR A 118 11.30 -4.60 20.38
C THR A 118 11.93 -3.82 21.53
N GLY A 119 11.10 -3.34 22.45
CA GLY A 119 11.55 -2.57 23.60
C GLY A 119 10.46 -2.37 24.66
N SER A 120 10.73 -1.46 25.61
CA SER A 120 9.75 -1.08 26.64
C SER A 120 8.45 -0.51 26.07
N ASP A 121 8.53 0.06 24.88
CA ASP A 121 7.42 0.75 24.21
C ASP A 121 6.62 -0.21 23.30
N GLY A 122 6.95 -1.50 23.32
CA GLY A 122 6.29 -2.54 22.55
C GLY A 122 7.12 -3.01 21.35
N TRP A 123 6.41 -3.47 20.33
CA TRP A 123 6.98 -4.05 19.11
C TRP A 123 6.64 -3.21 17.89
N ARG A 124 7.58 -3.11 16.96
CA ARG A 124 7.39 -2.47 15.66
C ARG A 124 8.02 -3.30 14.56
N TRP A 125 7.29 -3.44 13.45
CA TRP A 125 7.77 -4.06 12.23
C TRP A 125 7.58 -3.10 11.06
N ALA A 126 8.57 -3.05 10.18
CA ALA A 126 8.52 -2.28 8.95
C ALA A 126 9.11 -3.11 7.81
N VAL A 127 8.36 -3.27 6.73
CA VAL A 127 8.77 -4.02 5.54
C VAL A 127 8.57 -3.15 4.33
N VAL A 128 9.57 -3.11 3.46
CA VAL A 128 9.49 -2.42 2.17
C VAL A 128 9.82 -3.37 1.04
N GLY A 129 9.19 -3.11 -0.11
CA GLY A 129 9.44 -3.86 -1.31
C GLY A 129 8.79 -3.23 -2.53
N TYR A 130 8.89 -3.89 -3.66
CA TYR A 130 8.44 -3.37 -4.95
C TYR A 130 7.77 -4.43 -5.81
N LYS A 131 7.07 -3.97 -6.83
CA LYS A 131 6.46 -4.78 -7.88
C LYS A 131 6.41 -3.95 -9.16
N VAL A 132 6.49 -4.60 -10.32
CA VAL A 132 6.22 -3.94 -11.60
C VAL A 132 4.87 -4.44 -12.10
N ALA A 133 3.88 -3.56 -12.15
CA ALA A 133 2.52 -3.87 -12.57
C ALA A 133 2.15 -3.00 -13.77
N ALA A 134 1.72 -3.62 -14.88
CA ALA A 134 1.42 -2.92 -16.13
C ALA A 134 2.56 -1.97 -16.61
N GLY A 135 3.82 -2.34 -16.36
CA GLY A 135 5.00 -1.53 -16.70
C GLY A 135 5.30 -0.38 -15.73
N VAL A 136 4.49 -0.19 -14.70
CA VAL A 136 4.71 0.81 -13.64
C VAL A 136 5.38 0.14 -12.44
N GLY A 137 6.53 0.66 -12.02
CA GLY A 137 7.23 0.23 -10.82
C GLY A 137 6.57 0.83 -9.58
N ILE A 138 5.87 0.03 -8.80
CA ILE A 138 5.20 0.41 -7.55
C ILE A 138 5.97 -0.14 -6.35
N TRP A 139 5.84 0.51 -5.19
CA TRP A 139 6.43 0.04 -3.94
C TRP A 139 5.41 0.00 -2.82
N PHE A 140 5.71 -0.79 -1.80
CA PHE A 140 4.90 -0.85 -0.60
C PHE A 140 5.73 -0.54 0.65
N HIS A 141 5.03 -0.07 1.67
CA HIS A 141 5.51 0.00 3.04
C HIS A 141 4.45 -0.64 3.94
N LEU A 142 4.78 -1.80 4.49
CA LEU A 142 3.97 -2.51 5.48
C LEU A 142 4.53 -2.17 6.86
N VAL A 143 3.69 -1.61 7.71
CA VAL A 143 4.05 -1.31 9.10
C VAL A 143 3.10 -2.01 10.05
N ALA A 144 3.63 -2.44 11.19
CA ALA A 144 2.84 -2.97 12.27
C ALA A 144 3.42 -2.51 13.61
N GLU A 145 2.55 -2.17 14.55
CA GLU A 145 2.94 -1.81 15.91
C GLU A 145 2.06 -2.54 16.92
N ILE A 146 2.67 -2.99 18.02
CA ILE A 146 1.98 -3.56 19.19
C ILE A 146 2.50 -2.83 20.43
N TRP A 147 1.60 -2.17 21.16
CA TRP A 147 1.92 -1.46 22.39
C TRP A 147 1.99 -2.41 23.60
N PRO A 148 2.60 -1.98 24.72
CA PRO A 148 2.74 -2.81 25.93
C PRO A 148 1.41 -3.27 26.55
N ASP A 149 0.31 -2.59 26.26
CA ASP A 149 -1.04 -2.95 26.71
C ASP A 149 -1.73 -4.02 25.84
N GLY A 150 -1.00 -4.56 24.85
CA GLY A 150 -1.47 -5.60 23.93
C GLY A 150 -2.38 -5.08 22.82
N LYS A 151 -2.57 -3.76 22.71
CA LYS A 151 -3.22 -3.17 21.54
C LYS A 151 -2.21 -3.00 20.40
N GLY A 152 -2.72 -2.84 19.19
CA GLY A 152 -1.87 -2.50 18.06
C GLY A 152 -2.63 -2.30 16.75
N SER A 153 -1.86 -2.04 15.70
CA SER A 153 -2.38 -1.94 14.34
C SER A 153 -1.33 -2.33 13.30
N SER A 154 -1.79 -2.82 12.15
CA SER A 154 -0.97 -2.92 10.94
C SER A 154 -1.65 -2.24 9.76
N SER A 155 -0.84 -1.67 8.89
CA SER A 155 -1.28 -1.02 7.66
C SER A 155 -0.27 -1.21 6.55
N ILE A 156 -0.76 -1.16 5.32
CA ILE A 156 0.07 -1.14 4.12
C ILE A 156 -0.19 0.15 3.36
N LEU A 157 0.90 0.80 2.95
CA LEU A 157 0.90 1.91 1.99
C LEU A 157 1.46 1.38 0.68
N LEU A 158 0.69 1.46 -0.39
CA LEU A 158 1.15 1.26 -1.76
C LEU A 158 1.36 2.63 -2.41
N ARG A 159 2.43 2.76 -3.19
CA ARG A 159 2.76 4.00 -3.87
C ARG A 159 3.25 3.72 -5.29
N ALA A 160 2.79 4.55 -6.22
CA ALA A 160 3.27 4.58 -7.59
C ALA A 160 4.14 5.82 -7.79
N PRO A 161 5.01 5.87 -8.81
CA PRO A 161 5.70 7.10 -9.18
C PRO A 161 4.68 8.24 -9.41
N ASN A 162 5.15 9.48 -9.49
CA ASN A 162 4.41 10.58 -10.11
C ASN A 162 4.71 10.61 -11.62
N ARG A 163 3.85 11.20 -12.44
CA ARG A 163 4.05 11.35 -13.90
C ARG A 163 5.38 12.02 -14.28
N ARG A 164 6.01 12.74 -13.34
CA ARG A 164 7.34 13.36 -13.48
C ARG A 164 8.51 12.44 -13.12
N ASP A 165 8.26 11.35 -12.41
CA ASP A 165 9.27 10.34 -12.09
C ASP A 165 9.45 9.36 -13.26
N ASP A 166 10.52 8.56 -13.21
CA ASP A 166 10.64 7.36 -14.04
C ASP A 166 9.44 6.43 -13.78
N VAL A 167 8.86 5.88 -14.83
CA VAL A 167 7.71 4.97 -14.75
C VAL A 167 8.08 3.66 -14.05
N ASN A 168 9.34 3.23 -14.17
CA ASN A 168 9.83 2.04 -13.49
C ASN A 168 11.24 2.27 -12.90
N PRO A 169 11.33 2.82 -11.68
CA PRO A 169 12.61 3.07 -11.02
C PRO A 169 13.31 1.78 -10.54
N PHE A 170 12.72 0.60 -10.78
CA PHE A 170 13.21 -0.70 -10.29
C PHE A 170 13.81 -1.59 -11.39
N ALA A 171 14.15 -1.02 -12.55
CA ALA A 171 14.73 -1.78 -13.67
C ALA A 171 16.00 -2.56 -13.26
N ASP A 172 16.83 -1.97 -12.40
CA ASP A 172 18.08 -2.54 -11.88
C ASP A 172 17.98 -2.92 -10.38
N ALA A 173 16.77 -3.16 -9.87
CA ALA A 173 16.58 -3.48 -8.47
C ALA A 173 17.28 -4.81 -8.09
N PRO A 174 17.84 -4.91 -6.86
CA PRO A 174 18.46 -6.15 -6.39
C PRO A 174 17.42 -7.27 -6.26
N ALA A 175 17.93 -8.49 -6.18
CA ALA A 175 17.11 -9.63 -5.78
C ALA A 175 16.49 -9.37 -4.39
N GLY A 176 15.21 -9.70 -4.24
CA GLY A 176 14.54 -9.57 -2.95
C GLY A 176 15.03 -10.58 -1.92
N LEU A 177 14.68 -10.30 -0.66
CA LEU A 177 14.81 -11.23 0.45
C LEU A 177 14.02 -12.52 0.16
N PRO A 178 14.64 -13.70 0.23
CA PRO A 178 13.92 -14.96 0.09
C PRO A 178 12.83 -15.11 1.15
N ALA A 179 11.75 -15.82 0.80
CA ALA A 179 10.68 -16.11 1.74
C ALA A 179 11.22 -16.84 2.99
N GLY A 180 10.70 -16.49 4.16
CA GLY A 180 11.12 -17.06 5.44
C GLY A 180 12.47 -16.55 5.98
N GLN A 181 13.16 -15.64 5.30
CA GLN A 181 14.45 -15.12 5.76
C GLN A 181 14.35 -13.80 6.52
N SER A 182 13.27 -13.03 6.35
CA SER A 182 13.11 -11.77 7.08
C SER A 182 12.84 -11.98 8.57
N CYS A 183 13.24 -11.03 9.40
CA CYS A 183 12.98 -11.01 10.84
C CYS A 183 11.48 -11.04 11.18
N VAL A 184 10.62 -10.68 10.22
CA VAL A 184 9.15 -10.77 10.33
C VAL A 184 8.67 -12.22 10.18
N GLU A 185 9.31 -13.00 9.31
CA GLU A 185 8.92 -14.38 8.98
C GLU A 185 9.62 -15.41 9.89
N ARG A 186 10.68 -15.00 10.58
CA ARG A 186 11.40 -15.85 11.54
C ARG A 186 10.76 -15.76 12.92
N PRO A 187 10.40 -16.90 13.55
CA PRO A 187 9.83 -16.88 14.89
C PRO A 187 10.87 -16.40 15.91
N GLY A 188 10.46 -15.51 16.81
CA GLY A 188 11.27 -15.04 17.94
C GLY A 188 12.40 -14.10 17.53
N VAL A 189 12.11 -12.80 17.50
CA VAL A 189 13.15 -11.78 17.37
C VAL A 189 14.02 -11.80 18.63
N VAL A 190 15.30 -12.10 18.46
CA VAL A 190 16.23 -12.36 19.56
C VAL A 190 16.98 -11.11 20.02
N ALA A 191 16.95 -10.04 19.23
CA ALA A 191 17.65 -8.78 19.49
C ALA A 191 16.67 -7.61 19.65
N PRO A 192 17.05 -6.53 20.37
CA PRO A 192 16.22 -5.32 20.49
C PRO A 192 15.87 -4.68 19.14
N ALA A 193 16.73 -4.87 18.14
CA ALA A 193 16.49 -4.52 16.75
C ALA A 193 17.17 -5.52 15.83
N GLU A 194 16.49 -5.89 14.76
CA GLU A 194 17.00 -6.74 13.68
C GLU A 194 16.60 -6.13 12.33
N GLU A 195 17.54 -6.14 11.39
CA GLU A 195 17.38 -5.58 10.04
C GLU A 195 17.91 -6.59 9.03
N ASP A 196 17.10 -6.87 8.01
CA ASP A 196 17.43 -7.77 6.92
C ASP A 196 17.30 -7.05 5.57
N GLY A 197 18.22 -7.34 4.65
CA GLY A 197 18.12 -6.91 3.25
C GLY A 197 18.68 -5.53 2.97
N VAL A 198 18.31 -4.97 1.80
CA VAL A 198 18.80 -3.68 1.33
C VAL A 198 17.65 -2.69 1.35
N TYR A 199 17.79 -1.67 2.19
CA TYR A 199 16.88 -0.54 2.15
C TYR A 199 17.19 0.32 0.92
N LEU A 200 16.34 0.25 -0.10
CA LEU A 200 16.44 1.19 -1.23
C LEU A 200 15.85 2.53 -0.80
N GLU A 201 16.69 3.55 -0.72
CA GLU A 201 16.34 4.93 -0.36
C GLU A 201 15.28 5.55 -1.28
N LEU A 202 15.00 4.93 -2.43
CA LEU A 202 13.86 5.25 -3.30
C LEU A 202 12.51 5.12 -2.57
N ALA A 203 12.40 4.23 -1.58
CA ALA A 203 11.22 4.12 -0.72
C ALA A 203 11.14 5.24 0.34
N SER A 204 12.27 5.92 0.65
CA SER A 204 12.45 6.75 1.84
C SER A 204 12.81 8.21 1.61
N SER A 205 13.13 8.63 0.38
CA SER A 205 13.30 10.05 0.03
C SER A 205 12.04 10.93 0.28
N TYR A 206 11.04 10.39 0.99
CA TYR A 206 9.76 11.01 1.31
C TYR A 206 9.21 10.74 2.73
N THR A 207 9.95 10.10 3.64
CA THR A 207 9.52 10.00 5.07
C THR A 207 10.11 11.08 5.98
N GLU A 208 11.16 11.79 5.56
CA GLU A 208 11.70 12.92 6.31
C GLU A 208 11.71 14.19 5.48
N GLY A 209 10.53 14.80 5.37
CA GLY A 209 10.47 16.24 5.59
C GLY A 209 10.91 16.53 7.02
N ALA A 210 12.22 16.42 7.29
CA ALA A 210 12.84 17.19 8.34
C ALA A 210 12.54 18.65 7.97
N THR A 211 11.52 19.20 8.61
CA THR A 211 11.50 20.62 8.92
C THR A 211 12.74 20.86 9.77
N SER A 212 13.90 21.03 9.13
CA SER A 212 14.96 21.86 9.66
C SER A 212 14.43 23.29 9.57
N ASP A 213 13.48 23.62 10.45
CA ASP A 213 13.24 24.98 10.83
C ASP A 213 14.30 25.30 11.91
N PRO A 214 15.35 26.07 11.59
CA PRO A 214 16.33 26.50 12.58
C PRO A 214 15.79 27.59 13.53
N SER A 215 14.52 27.99 13.46
CA SER A 215 13.99 29.12 14.25
C SER A 215 13.56 28.81 15.69
N HIS A 216 13.74 27.58 16.17
CA HIS A 216 13.48 27.19 17.57
C HIS A 216 14.72 26.66 18.31
N ARG A 217 15.84 27.37 18.23
CA ARG A 217 16.94 27.26 19.21
C ARG A 217 17.16 28.58 19.93
#